data_AF-A0A6J7NF43-F1
#
_entry.id   AF-A0A6J7NF43-F1
#
_cell.length_a   1.000
_cell.length_b   1.000
_cell.length_c   1.000
_cell.angle_alpha   90.00
_cell.angle_beta   90.00
_cell.angle_gamma   90.00
#
_symmetry.space_group_name_H-M   'P 1'
#
loop_
_entity.id
_entity.type
_entity.pdbx_description
1 polymer ?
#
loop_
_entity_poly.entity_id
_entity_poly.type
_entity_poly.pdbx_seq_one_letter_code
_entity_poly.pdbx_strand_id
1 'polypeptide(L)' 'MARTEGIFGETAAGVTVASLKRLAEEGVVRSDERVVLYVTGHGLKTLDAVAGPGSGPTAVIAPTRQAFADAFPETQPGR' A
#
# COMPACT_ATOMS: atom_id res chain seq x y z
N MET A 1 3.43 1.96 -3.38
CA MET A 1 3.00 0.94 -4.35
C MET A 1 1.55 0.50 -4.14
N ALA A 2 1.20 -0.30 -3.13
CA ALA A 2 -0.21 -0.75 -2.97
C ALA A 2 -1.19 0.40 -2.72
N ARG A 3 -0.90 1.28 -1.76
CA ARG A 3 -1.74 2.46 -1.46
C ARG A 3 -1.67 3.57 -2.49
N THR A 4 -0.52 3.74 -3.14
CA THR A 4 -0.27 4.89 -4.04
C THR A 4 -0.61 4.59 -5.50
N GLU A 5 -0.31 3.38 -5.97
CA GLU A 5 -0.47 2.97 -7.38
C GLU A 5 -1.57 1.91 -7.59
N GLY A 6 -2.12 1.36 -6.50
CA GLY A 6 -3.04 0.22 -6.59
C GLY A 6 -2.37 -1.12 -6.99
N ILE A 7 -1.04 -1.19 -6.96
CA ILE A 7 -0.28 -2.40 -7.33
C ILE A 7 0.09 -3.17 -6.07
N PHE A 8 -0.49 -4.36 -5.87
CA PHE A 8 -0.18 -5.24 -4.75
C PHE A 8 0.79 -6.37 -5.16
N GLY A 9 2.09 -6.10 -5.06
CA GLY A 9 3.18 -7.07 -5.28
C GLY A 9 3.61 -7.77 -3.99
N GLU A 10 4.35 -8.87 -4.12
CA GLU A 10 4.96 -9.58 -2.99
C GLU A 10 6.06 -8.75 -2.29
N THR A 11 6.62 -9.25 -1.19
CA THR A 11 7.67 -8.57 -0.43
C THR A 11 8.86 -8.10 -1.28
N ALA A 12 9.30 -8.90 -2.26
CA ALA A 12 10.40 -8.55 -3.16
C ALA A 12 10.11 -7.29 -4.00
N ALA A 13 8.85 -7.06 -4.39
CA ALA A 13 8.45 -5.86 -5.12
C ALA A 13 8.65 -4.59 -4.27
N GLY A 14 8.41 -4.68 -2.96
CA GLY A 14 8.69 -3.60 -2.02
C GLY A 14 10.17 -3.25 -1.95
N VAL A 15 11.05 -4.26 -1.93
CA VAL A 15 12.51 -4.07 -1.97
C VAL A 15 12.93 -3.37 -3.27
N THR A 16 12.39 -3.79 -4.41
CA THR A 16 12.69 -3.16 -5.70
C THR A 16 12.31 -1.68 -5.73
N VAL A 17 11.13 -1.32 -5.22
CA VAL A 17 10.70 0.09 -5.12
C VAL A 17 11.57 0.88 -4.12
N ALA A 18 11.92 0.29 -2.98
CA ALA A 18 12.78 0.93 -1.99
C ALA A 18 14.19 1.21 -2.52
N SER A 19 14.77 0.27 -3.29
CA SER A 19 16.05 0.46 -3.95
C SER A 19 16.00 1.58 -4.98
N LEU A 20 14.94 1.64 -5.82
CA LEU A 20 14.76 2.75 -6.76
C LEU A 20 14.67 4.09 -6.02
N LYS A 21 13.86 4.17 -4.97
CA LYS A 21 13.72 5.39 -4.16
C LYS A 21 15.08 5.86 -3.65
N ARG A 22 15.87 4.96 -3.07
CA ARG A 22 17.22 5.26 -2.58
C ARG A 22 18.14 5.78 -3.70
N LEU A 23 18.18 5.08 -4.84
CA LEU A 23 19.03 5.47 -5.97
C LEU A 23 18.63 6.83 -6.56
N ALA A 24 17.34 7.17 -6.54
CA ALA A 24 16.85 8.48 -6.93
C ALA A 24 17.25 9.58 -5.92
N GLU A 25 17.15 9.30 -4.60
CA GLU A 25 17.60 10.21 -3.54
C GLU A 25 19.11 10.47 -3.57
N GLU A 26 19.90 9.47 -3.94
CA GLU A 26 21.35 9.56 -4.14
C GLU A 26 21.74 10.23 -5.49
N GLY A 27 20.76 10.53 -6.36
CA GLY A 27 20.99 11.15 -7.67
C GLY A 27 21.60 10.21 -8.72
N VAL A 28 21.66 8.90 -8.45
CA VAL A 28 22.15 7.88 -9.40
C VAL A 28 21.14 7.69 -10.53
N VAL A 29 19.85 7.64 -10.18
CA VAL A 29 18.74 7.66 -11.15
C VAL A 29 18.26 9.09 -11.27
N ARG A 30 18.21 9.60 -12.50
CA ARG A 30 17.81 11.00 -12.74
C ARG A 30 16.29 11.12 -12.79
N SER A 31 15.77 12.31 -12.46
CA SER A 31 14.33 12.58 -12.46
C SER A 31 13.68 12.54 -13.84
N ASP A 32 14.45 12.69 -14.91
CA ASP A 32 13.99 12.63 -16.31
C ASP A 32 14.10 11.22 -16.92
N GLU A 33 14.67 10.26 -16.19
CA GLU A 33 14.90 8.91 -16.69
C GLU A 33 13.62 8.07 -16.67
N ARG A 34 13.44 7.24 -17.71
CA ARG A 34 12.37 6.23 -17.73
C ARG A 34 12.88 4.92 -17.12
N VAL A 35 12.37 4.60 -15.94
CA VAL A 35 12.70 3.37 -15.22
C VAL A 35 11.56 2.35 -15.34
N VAL A 36 11.90 1.08 -15.56
CA VAL A 36 10.96 -0.03 -15.55
C VAL A 36 11.30 -0.97 -14.39
N LEU A 37 10.34 -1.18 -13.48
CA LEU A 37 10.48 -2.13 -12.38
C LEU A 37 9.77 -3.44 -12.72
N TYR A 38 10.50 -4.55 -12.65
CA TYR A 38 9.92 -5.89 -12.80
C TYR A 38 9.31 -6.34 -11.48
N VAL A 39 7.99 -6.32 -11.40
CA VAL A 39 7.21 -6.88 -10.28
C VAL A 39 6.76 -8.28 -10.66
N THR A 40 7.56 -9.28 -10.30
CA THR A 40 7.40 -10.66 -10.78
C THR A 40 6.46 -11.52 -9.93
N GLY A 41 6.13 -11.09 -8.71
CA GLY A 41 5.24 -11.80 -7.80
C GLY A 41 4.09 -10.94 -7.29
N HIS A 42 2.91 -11.55 -7.15
CA HIS A 42 1.71 -10.91 -6.62
C HIS A 42 1.69 -10.95 -5.08
N GLY A 43 1.08 -9.94 -4.46
CA GLY A 43 1.05 -9.80 -2.99
C GLY A 43 0.35 -10.94 -2.26
N LEU A 44 -0.56 -11.66 -2.92
CA LEU A 44 -1.20 -12.84 -2.31
C LEU A 44 -0.24 -14.02 -2.03
N LYS A 45 1.00 -14.03 -2.57
CA LYS A 45 2.00 -15.06 -2.25
C LYS A 45 2.55 -14.93 -0.84
N THR A 46 2.51 -13.72 -0.27
CA THR A 46 3.12 -13.37 1.01
C THR A 46 2.11 -12.62 1.89
N LEU A 47 0.90 -13.16 2.02
CA LEU A 47 -0.16 -12.55 2.85
C LEU A 47 0.24 -12.46 4.33
N ASP A 48 1.06 -13.40 4.80
CA ASP A 48 1.63 -13.43 6.13
C ASP A 48 2.40 -12.14 6.48
N ALA A 49 3.05 -11.51 5.49
CA ALA A 49 3.76 -10.24 5.68
C ALA A 49 2.84 -9.06 6.04
N VAL A 50 1.54 -9.17 5.78
CA VAL A 50 0.53 -8.13 6.05
C VAL A 50 -0.57 -8.57 7.01
N ALA A 51 -0.69 -9.87 7.30
CA ALA A 51 -1.73 -10.46 8.16
C ALA A 51 -1.50 -10.26 9.67
N GLY A 52 -0.74 -9.23 10.06
CA GLY A 52 -0.40 -8.93 11.46
C GLY A 52 -1.48 -8.11 12.20
N PRO A 53 -1.20 -7.75 13.47
CA PRO A 53 -2.03 -6.82 14.24
C PRO A 53 -2.31 -5.54 13.43
N GLY A 54 -3.59 -5.22 13.22
CA GLY A 54 -4.02 -4.09 12.37
C GLY A 54 -4.57 -4.48 10.99
N SER A 55 -4.53 -5.76 10.61
CA SER A 55 -5.17 -6.28 9.38
C SER A 55 -6.64 -6.68 9.55
N GLY A 56 -7.16 -6.62 10.78
CA GLY A 56 -8.56 -6.89 11.10
C GLY A 56 -9.48 -5.69 10.87
N PRO A 57 -10.79 -5.85 11.15
CA PRO A 57 -11.75 -4.75 11.05
C PRO A 57 -11.32 -3.54 11.89
N THR A 58 -11.41 -2.34 11.31
CA THR A 58 -11.13 -1.08 12.03
C THR A 58 -12.22 -0.77 13.05
N ALA A 59 -13.45 -1.22 12.82
CA ALA A 59 -14.57 -1.10 13.75
C ALA A 59 -15.52 -2.31 13.60
N VAL A 60 -16.16 -2.69 14.71
CA VAL A 60 -17.28 -3.64 14.74
C VAL A 60 -18.53 -2.85 15.12
N ILE A 61 -19.50 -2.76 14.21
CA ILE A 61 -20.68 -1.91 14.35
C ILE A 61 -21.98 -2.72 14.25
N ALA A 62 -23.07 -2.18 14.77
CA ALA A 62 -24.41 -2.71 14.52
C ALA A 62 -24.75 -2.61 13.00
N PRO A 63 -25.60 -3.50 12.44
CA PRO A 63 -25.93 -3.53 11.02
C PRO A 63 -26.94 -2.42 10.63
N THR A 64 -26.67 -1.17 11.00
CA THR A 64 -27.51 0.00 10.70
C THR A 64 -26.68 1.08 10.01
N ARG A 65 -27.32 1.86 9.13
CA ARG A 65 -26.65 3.00 8.47
C ARG A 65 -26.16 4.03 9.48
N GLN A 66 -26.91 4.24 10.57
CA GLN A 66 -26.53 5.18 11.62
C GLN A 66 -25.23 4.76 12.31
N ALA A 67 -25.10 3.49 12.69
CA ALA A 67 -23.88 2.99 13.33
C ALA A 67 -22.64 3.10 12.42
N PHE A 68 -22.82 3.01 11.10
CA PHE A 68 -21.76 3.30 10.14
C PHE A 68 -21.40 4.79 10.12
N ALA A 69 -22.38 5.68 10.02
CA ALA A 69 -22.15 7.13 10.01
C ALA A 69 -21.48 7.63 11.30
N ASP A 70 -21.85 7.07 12.45
CA ASP A 70 -21.27 7.41 13.75
C ASP A 70 -19.81 6.91 13.87
N ALA A 71 -19.50 5.72 13.35
CA ALA A 71 -18.16 5.12 13.41
C ALA A 71 -17.19 5.67 12.36
N PHE A 72 -17.72 6.12 11.23
CA PHE A 72 -16.97 6.66 10.10
C PHE A 72 -17.56 8.02 9.70
N PRO A 73 -17.44 9.05 10.57
CA PRO A 73 -17.85 10.40 10.20
C PRO A 73 -17.05 10.81 8.96
N GLU A 74 -17.72 11.42 7.96
CA GLU A 74 -17.10 11.79 6.69
C GLU A 74 -15.74 12.46 6.94
N THR A 75 -14.69 11.73 6.57
CA THR A 75 -13.32 12.23 6.62
C THR A 75 -12.94 12.64 5.21
N GLN A 76 -12.37 13.85 5.09
CA GLN A 76 -11.96 14.47 3.83
C GLN A 76 -11.27 13.49 2.86
N PRO A 77 -11.45 13.67 1.53
CA PRO A 77 -10.77 12.86 0.54
C PRO A 77 -9.25 12.97 0.71
N GLY A 78 -8.56 11.84 0.93
CA GLY A 78 -7.08 11.79 0.94
C GLY A 78 -6.38 10.87 1.96
N ARG A 79 -7.08 9.96 2.67
CA ARG A 79 -6.44 8.98 3.55
C ARG A 79 -6.64 7.53 3.07
#